data_AF-A0A0G4LB23-F1
#
_entry.id   AF-A0A0G4LB23-F1
#
_cell.length_a   1.000
_cell.length_b   1.000
_cell.length_c   1.000
_cell.angle_alpha   90.00
_cell.angle_beta   90.00
_cell.angle_gamma   90.00
#
_symmetry.space_group_name_H-M   'P 1'
#
loop_
_entity.id
_entity.type
_entity.pdbx_description
1 polymer ?
#
loop_
_entity_poly.entity_id
_entity_poly.type
_entity_poly.pdbx_seq_one_letter_code
_entity_poly.pdbx_strand_id
1 'polypeptide(L)'
;RVVEESGVDVSKIKGIGFDATCSLAVFSHDTDEPIAVTGPSFDNADGADRNVVLWLDHRPVEETEKINATDHNLLKYVGGRMSIEMEMPKILWLKNNMPKELFDRCKFYDLTDALTHLATGNETRSYCSTVCKQGFVPIGVDGSEKGWQEDFLN
;
A
#
# COMPACT_ATOMS: atom_id res chain seq x y z
N ARG A 1 2.90 -23.10 16.31
CA ARG A 1 4.17 -23.83 16.17
C ARG A 1 5.32 -23.16 16.92
N VAL A 2 5.85 -21.98 16.57
CA VAL A 2 7.01 -21.38 17.29
C VAL A 2 6.74 -21.12 18.79
N VAL A 3 5.62 -20.48 19.14
CA VAL A 3 5.28 -20.20 20.56
C VAL A 3 5.17 -21.50 21.37
N GLU A 4 4.49 -22.50 20.81
CA GLU A 4 4.33 -23.84 21.39
C GLU A 4 5.68 -24.57 21.55
N GLU A 5 6.50 -24.60 20.50
CA GLU A 5 7.82 -25.25 20.50
C GLU A 5 8.80 -24.57 21.46
N SER A 6 8.68 -23.26 21.66
CA SER A 6 9.56 -22.50 22.56
C SER A 6 9.34 -22.81 24.04
N GLY A 7 8.16 -23.34 24.41
CA GLY A 7 7.77 -23.53 25.81
C GLY A 7 7.69 -22.24 26.64
N VAL A 8 7.78 -21.07 26.00
CA VAL A 8 7.66 -19.77 26.66
C VAL A 8 6.22 -19.59 27.12
N ASP A 9 6.05 -19.25 28.39
CA ASP A 9 4.76 -18.81 28.91
C ASP A 9 4.29 -17.58 28.11
N VAL A 10 3.13 -17.71 27.45
CA VAL A 10 2.52 -16.66 26.62
C VAL A 10 2.36 -15.33 27.38
N SER A 11 2.19 -15.38 28.71
CA SER A 11 2.11 -14.17 29.54
C SER A 11 3.40 -13.34 29.54
N LYS A 12 4.54 -13.94 29.16
CA LYS A 12 5.85 -13.28 29.05
C LYS A 12 6.09 -12.64 27.69
N ILE A 13 5.28 -12.94 26.68
CA ILE A 13 5.38 -12.29 25.36
C ILE A 13 4.75 -10.90 25.47
N LYS A 14 5.58 -9.85 25.42
CA LYS A 14 5.14 -8.46 25.65
C LYS A 14 4.87 -7.67 24.38
N GLY A 15 5.23 -8.21 23.22
CA GLY A 15 5.05 -7.52 21.94
C GLY A 15 5.26 -8.44 20.75
N ILE A 16 4.79 -7.96 19.60
CA ILE A 16 4.95 -8.59 18.29
C ILE A 16 5.33 -7.49 17.30
N GLY A 17 6.20 -7.82 16.35
CA GLY A 17 6.57 -6.96 15.24
C GLY A 17 6.24 -7.66 13.93
N PHE A 18 5.92 -6.87 12.91
CA PHE A 18 5.66 -7.34 11.56
C PHE A 18 6.61 -6.64 10.59
N ASP A 19 7.14 -7.41 9.66
CA ASP A 19 7.81 -6.93 8.46
C ASP A 19 7.30 -7.72 7.26
N ALA A 20 7.27 -7.08 6.10
CA ALA A 20 6.87 -7.70 4.85
C ALA A 20 7.55 -7.01 3.66
N THR A 21 7.43 -7.61 2.48
CA THR A 21 7.72 -6.91 1.23
C THR A 21 6.79 -5.71 1.08
N CYS A 22 7.23 -4.66 0.36
CA CYS A 22 6.39 -3.51 -0.02
C CYS A 22 5.38 -3.83 -1.14
N SER A 23 4.57 -4.86 -0.91
CA SER A 23 3.44 -5.21 -1.77
C SER A 23 2.22 -4.39 -1.36
N LEU A 24 1.36 -4.06 -2.31
CA LEU A 24 0.16 -3.25 -2.06
C LEU A 24 -1.03 -4.15 -1.77
N ALA A 25 -1.56 -4.10 -0.55
CA ALA A 25 -2.78 -4.80 -0.15
C ALA A 25 -4.01 -3.87 -0.23
N VAL A 26 -5.12 -4.41 -0.74
CA VAL A 26 -6.35 -3.66 -1.01
C VAL A 26 -7.52 -4.27 -0.25
N PHE A 27 -8.22 -3.43 0.49
CA PHE A 27 -9.39 -3.80 1.28
C PHE A 27 -10.52 -2.81 1.03
N SER A 28 -11.74 -3.18 1.40
CA SER A 28 -12.89 -2.28 1.36
C SER A 28 -12.87 -1.34 2.56
N HIS A 29 -13.07 -0.04 2.35
CA HIS A 29 -13.11 0.92 3.47
C HIS A 29 -14.36 0.80 4.35
N ASP A 30 -15.44 0.20 3.82
CA ASP A 30 -16.73 0.05 4.48
C ASP A 30 -16.89 -1.30 5.22
N THR A 31 -16.27 -2.38 4.71
CA THR A 31 -16.44 -3.73 5.29
C THR A 31 -15.15 -4.39 5.76
N ASP A 32 -13.97 -3.80 5.50
CA ASP A 32 -12.66 -4.43 5.75
C ASP A 32 -12.39 -5.74 4.99
N GLU A 33 -13.26 -6.09 4.04
CA GLU A 33 -13.09 -7.30 3.23
C GLU A 33 -12.04 -7.10 2.13
N PRO A 34 -11.29 -8.15 1.74
CA PRO A 34 -10.35 -8.11 0.62
C PRO A 34 -11.03 -7.68 -0.69
N ILE A 35 -10.41 -6.76 -1.43
CA ILE A 35 -10.86 -6.39 -2.80
C ILE A 35 -9.91 -6.99 -3.83
N ALA A 36 -10.45 -7.75 -4.78
CA ALA A 36 -9.66 -8.38 -5.83
C ALA A 36 -8.95 -7.35 -6.72
N VAL A 37 -7.64 -7.57 -6.95
CA VAL A 37 -6.77 -6.70 -7.77
C VAL A 37 -6.38 -7.36 -9.10
N THR A 38 -7.05 -8.46 -9.46
CA THR A 38 -6.80 -9.18 -10.71
C THR A 38 -7.84 -8.78 -11.74
N GLY A 39 -7.41 -8.05 -12.77
CA GLY A 39 -8.23 -7.73 -13.93
C GLY A 39 -8.39 -8.92 -14.89
N PRO A 40 -9.33 -8.86 -15.83
CA PRO A 40 -10.20 -7.71 -16.12
C PRO A 40 -11.50 -7.69 -15.30
N SER A 41 -11.88 -8.79 -14.64
CA SER A 41 -13.15 -8.85 -13.90
C SER A 41 -13.10 -8.15 -12.55
N PHE A 42 -11.93 -8.13 -11.88
CA PHE A 42 -11.78 -7.61 -10.51
C PHE A 42 -12.78 -8.21 -9.52
N ASP A 43 -13.24 -9.43 -9.81
CA ASP A 43 -14.10 -10.22 -8.94
C ASP A 43 -13.30 -11.27 -8.17
N ASN A 44 -13.91 -11.78 -7.10
CA ASN A 44 -13.37 -12.88 -6.30
C ASN A 44 -14.15 -14.17 -6.58
N ALA A 45 -14.50 -14.41 -7.85
CA ALA A 45 -15.40 -15.51 -8.23
C ALA A 45 -14.83 -16.90 -7.90
N ASP A 46 -13.50 -17.03 -7.81
CA ASP A 46 -12.81 -18.27 -7.45
C ASP A 46 -12.50 -18.39 -5.94
N GLY A 47 -12.85 -17.37 -5.14
CA GLY A 47 -12.66 -17.35 -3.68
C GLY A 47 -11.19 -17.35 -3.24
N ALA A 48 -10.26 -16.94 -4.11
CA ALA A 48 -8.83 -16.93 -3.82
C ALA A 48 -8.32 -15.63 -3.17
N ASP A 49 -9.20 -14.65 -2.93
CA ASP A 49 -8.92 -13.37 -2.25
C ASP A 49 -7.65 -12.70 -2.78
N ARG A 50 -7.50 -12.64 -4.12
CA ARG A 50 -6.31 -12.04 -4.76
C ARG A 50 -6.34 -10.52 -4.63
N ASN A 51 -6.08 -10.00 -3.42
CA ASN A 51 -6.18 -8.59 -3.06
C ASN A 51 -4.82 -7.89 -2.85
N VAL A 52 -3.72 -8.58 -3.18
CA VAL A 52 -2.36 -8.05 -3.05
C VAL A 52 -1.70 -7.92 -4.42
N VAL A 53 -1.21 -6.73 -4.76
CA VAL A 53 -0.30 -6.52 -5.88
C VAL A 53 1.13 -6.69 -5.37
N LEU A 54 1.79 -7.75 -5.82
CA LEU A 54 3.15 -8.11 -5.39
C LEU A 54 4.15 -6.97 -5.64
N TRP A 55 5.17 -6.83 -4.79
CA TRP A 55 6.22 -5.82 -4.95
C TRP A 55 6.90 -5.90 -6.34
N LEU A 56 7.17 -7.12 -6.82
CA LEU A 56 7.77 -7.45 -8.12
C LEU A 56 6.80 -7.30 -9.31
N ASP A 57 5.55 -6.91 -9.09
CA ASP A 57 4.58 -6.72 -10.16
C ASP A 57 4.91 -5.46 -10.96
N HIS A 58 5.09 -5.63 -12.27
CA HIS A 58 5.46 -4.57 -13.23
C HIS A 58 4.31 -4.17 -14.16
N ARG A 59 3.04 -4.38 -13.76
CA ARG A 59 1.90 -3.94 -14.57
C ARG A 59 1.75 -2.42 -14.77
N PRO A 60 2.16 -1.51 -13.85
CA PRO A 60 1.86 -0.09 -13.99
C PRO A 60 2.94 0.67 -14.79
N VAL A 61 3.31 0.16 -15.98
CA VAL A 61 4.36 0.77 -16.81
C VAL A 61 3.98 2.19 -17.22
N GLU A 62 2.82 2.35 -17.85
CA GLU A 62 2.33 3.62 -18.37
C GLU A 62 2.05 4.63 -17.24
N GLU A 63 1.53 4.15 -16.11
CA GLU A 63 1.32 4.97 -14.92
C GLU A 63 2.62 5.47 -14.30
N THR A 64 3.66 4.63 -14.28
CA THR A 64 4.98 5.02 -13.79
C THR A 64 5.59 6.10 -14.67
N GLU A 65 5.50 5.95 -15.99
CA GLU A 65 5.96 6.97 -16.95
C GLU A 65 5.20 8.29 -16.78
N LYS A 66 3.86 8.22 -16.64
CA LYS A 66 3.02 9.39 -16.42
C LYS A 66 3.36 10.12 -15.13
N ILE A 67 3.54 9.39 -14.02
CA ILE A 67 3.93 9.97 -12.73
C ILE A 67 5.30 10.64 -12.86
N ASN A 68 6.28 9.99 -13.49
CA ASN A 68 7.62 10.55 -13.62
C ASN A 68 7.68 11.76 -14.55
N ALA A 69 6.81 11.84 -15.56
CA ALA A 69 6.71 12.99 -16.46
C ALA A 69 6.14 14.26 -15.79
N THR A 70 5.61 14.17 -14.56
CA THR A 70 5.16 15.35 -13.81
C THR A 70 6.32 16.23 -13.33
N ASP A 71 7.54 15.67 -13.25
CA ASP A 71 8.71 16.31 -12.61
C ASP A 71 8.38 16.90 -11.22
N HIS A 72 7.44 16.27 -10.51
CA HIS A 72 6.95 16.77 -9.23
C HIS A 72 8.07 16.85 -8.19
N ASN A 73 8.07 17.91 -7.37
CA ASN A 73 9.14 18.17 -6.39
C ASN A 73 9.35 17.00 -5.41
N LEU A 74 8.32 16.22 -5.08
CA LEU A 74 8.46 15.05 -4.21
C LEU A 74 9.34 13.93 -4.81
N LEU A 75 9.48 13.86 -6.13
CA LEU A 75 10.24 12.81 -6.79
C LEU A 75 11.73 12.83 -6.40
N LYS A 76 12.23 13.97 -5.92
CA LYS A 76 13.61 14.06 -5.39
C LYS A 76 13.88 13.11 -4.22
N TYR A 77 12.85 12.76 -3.44
CA TYR A 77 12.97 11.84 -2.31
C TYR A 77 13.08 10.37 -2.72
N VAL A 78 12.82 10.07 -3.99
CA VAL A 78 12.97 8.74 -4.59
C VAL A 78 14.05 8.72 -5.67
N GLY A 79 14.99 9.69 -5.65
CA GLY A 79 16.09 9.75 -6.62
C GLY A 79 15.69 10.36 -7.97
N GLY A 80 14.64 11.18 -7.99
CA GLY A 80 14.16 11.90 -9.17
C GLY A 80 13.14 11.13 -10.01
N ARG A 81 12.85 9.87 -9.68
CA ARG A 81 11.84 9.06 -10.37
C ARG A 81 11.28 7.97 -9.46
N MET A 82 9.98 7.77 -9.47
CA MET A 82 9.35 6.60 -8.85
C MET A 82 9.68 5.33 -9.62
N SER A 83 9.90 4.26 -8.88
CA SER A 83 10.02 2.90 -9.44
C SER A 83 8.62 2.34 -9.75
N ILE A 84 8.54 1.49 -10.77
CA ILE A 84 7.33 0.74 -11.12
C ILE A 84 6.83 -0.17 -9.98
N GLU A 85 7.73 -0.54 -9.07
CA GLU A 85 7.43 -1.40 -7.92
C GLU A 85 6.82 -0.62 -6.73
N MET A 86 6.82 0.71 -6.77
CA MET A 86 6.22 1.56 -5.74
C MET A 86 4.69 1.56 -5.82
N GLU A 87 4.03 2.02 -4.77
CA GLU A 87 2.59 1.85 -4.62
C GLU A 87 1.77 2.87 -5.42
N MET A 88 2.24 4.11 -5.57
CA MET A 88 1.50 5.13 -6.32
C MET A 88 1.24 4.75 -7.79
N PRO A 89 2.23 4.23 -8.55
CA PRO A 89 1.95 3.67 -9.88
C PRO A 89 0.92 2.54 -9.86
N LYS A 90 0.99 1.62 -8.89
CA LYS A 90 0.05 0.49 -8.75
C LYS A 90 -1.37 0.97 -8.45
N ILE A 91 -1.52 1.96 -7.56
CA ILE A 91 -2.81 2.59 -7.22
C ILE A 91 -3.39 3.30 -8.45
N LEU A 92 -2.56 4.03 -9.21
CA LEU A 92 -3.00 4.68 -10.44
C LEU A 92 -3.44 3.65 -11.49
N TRP A 93 -2.74 2.52 -11.59
CA TRP A 93 -3.13 1.44 -12.52
C TRP A 93 -4.47 0.85 -12.12
N LEU A 94 -4.70 0.61 -10.83
CA LEU A 94 -6.01 0.17 -10.33
C LEU A 94 -7.09 1.21 -10.65
N LYS A 95 -6.83 2.50 -10.45
CA LYS A 95 -7.77 3.59 -10.79
C LYS A 95 -8.16 3.59 -12.27
N ASN A 96 -7.21 3.28 -13.16
CA ASN A 96 -7.43 3.29 -14.61
C ASN A 96 -8.12 2.02 -15.13
N ASN A 97 -7.94 0.88 -14.46
CA ASN A 97 -8.38 -0.43 -14.97
C ASN A 97 -9.58 -1.01 -14.21
N MET A 98 -9.79 -0.63 -12.96
CA MET A 98 -10.90 -1.10 -12.11
C MET A 98 -12.18 -0.27 -12.38
N PRO A 99 -13.38 -0.87 -12.27
CA PRO A 99 -14.62 -0.11 -12.23
C PRO A 99 -14.57 0.99 -11.18
N LYS A 100 -15.02 2.21 -11.53
CA LYS A 100 -14.88 3.40 -10.68
C LYS A 100 -15.49 3.19 -9.30
N GLU A 101 -16.67 2.58 -9.24
CA GLU A 101 -17.43 2.32 -8.02
C GLU A 101 -16.72 1.32 -7.12
N LEU A 102 -15.94 0.39 -7.69
CA LEU A 102 -15.13 -0.54 -6.92
C LEU A 102 -13.87 0.16 -6.40
N PHE A 103 -13.20 0.96 -7.24
CA PHE A 103 -12.01 1.73 -6.84
C PHE A 103 -12.33 2.72 -5.71
N ASP A 104 -13.47 3.42 -5.78
CA ASP A 104 -13.92 4.36 -4.74
C ASP A 104 -14.14 3.67 -3.38
N ARG A 105 -14.34 2.34 -3.37
CA ARG A 105 -14.48 1.54 -2.14
C ARG A 105 -13.15 1.05 -1.58
N CYS A 106 -12.06 1.16 -2.33
CA CYS A 106 -10.75 0.69 -1.90
C CYS A 106 -10.14 1.57 -0.81
N LYS A 107 -9.50 0.92 0.16
CA LYS A 107 -8.43 1.47 0.98
C LYS A 107 -7.15 0.67 0.78
N PHE A 108 -6.03 1.38 0.81
CA PHE A 108 -4.73 0.89 0.41
C PHE A 108 -3.79 0.78 1.63
N TYR A 109 -3.01 -0.29 1.65
CA TYR A 109 -2.00 -0.57 2.65
C TYR A 109 -0.73 -1.09 1.98
N ASP A 110 0.43 -0.66 2.46
CA ASP A 110 1.64 -1.50 2.34
C ASP A 110 1.39 -2.79 3.13
N LEU A 111 1.90 -3.93 2.65
CA LEU A 111 1.64 -5.23 3.26
C LEU A 111 2.04 -5.28 4.74
N THR A 112 3.09 -4.56 5.15
CA THR A 112 3.47 -4.47 6.56
C THR A 112 2.38 -3.79 7.38
N ASP A 113 1.83 -2.69 6.88
CA ASP A 113 0.77 -1.95 7.54
C ASP A 113 -0.53 -2.78 7.56
N ALA A 114 -0.84 -3.53 6.50
CA ALA A 114 -1.97 -4.46 6.47
C ALA A 114 -1.88 -5.52 7.58
N LEU A 115 -0.68 -6.09 7.83
CA LEU A 115 -0.49 -7.05 8.92
C LEU A 115 -0.73 -6.42 10.29
N THR A 116 -0.26 -5.19 10.51
CA THR A 116 -0.52 -4.48 11.77
C THR A 116 -2.00 -4.13 11.94
N HIS A 117 -2.68 -3.78 10.85
CA HIS A 117 -4.11 -3.53 10.84
C HIS A 117 -4.90 -4.80 11.20
N LEU A 118 -4.63 -5.92 10.55
CA LEU A 118 -5.27 -7.22 10.85
C LEU A 118 -5.02 -7.67 12.30
N ALA A 119 -3.85 -7.37 12.86
CA ALA A 119 -3.51 -7.76 14.23
C ALA A 119 -4.14 -6.86 15.31
N THR A 120 -4.51 -5.62 14.99
CA THR A 120 -4.88 -4.61 15.99
C THR A 120 -6.22 -3.92 15.75
N GLY A 121 -6.79 -4.00 14.56
CA GLY A 121 -7.92 -3.20 14.10
C GLY A 121 -7.60 -1.72 13.86
N ASN A 122 -6.37 -1.26 14.12
CA ASN A 122 -5.99 0.14 13.93
C ASN A 122 -5.57 0.42 12.49
N GLU A 123 -5.82 1.64 12.02
CA GLU A 123 -5.45 2.10 10.67
C GLU A 123 -4.19 2.97 10.66
N THR A 124 -3.33 2.88 11.68
CA THR A 124 -2.07 3.64 11.66
C THR A 124 -1.15 3.11 10.57
N ARG A 125 -0.41 4.01 9.89
CA ARG A 125 0.54 3.66 8.83
C ARG A 125 1.97 3.90 9.28
N SER A 126 2.89 3.05 8.84
CA SER A 126 4.31 3.19 9.13
C SER A 126 4.95 4.32 8.32
N TYR A 127 5.84 5.10 8.96
CA TYR A 127 6.69 6.05 8.23
C TYR A 127 7.60 5.35 7.22
N CYS A 128 8.03 4.10 7.49
CA CYS A 128 8.86 3.35 6.55
C CYS A 128 8.13 3.19 5.21
N SER A 129 6.89 2.68 5.26
CA SER A 129 6.09 2.39 4.07
C SER A 129 5.64 3.67 3.36
N THR A 130 5.00 4.58 4.10
CA THR A 130 4.42 5.81 3.54
C THR A 130 5.47 6.71 2.88
N VAL A 131 6.62 6.92 3.54
CA VAL A 131 7.70 7.77 3.00
C VAL A 131 8.42 7.10 1.84
N CYS A 132 8.78 5.82 1.96
CA CYS A 132 9.66 5.18 0.98
C CYS A 132 8.95 4.74 -0.29
N LYS A 133 7.64 4.42 -0.24
CA LYS A 133 6.94 3.70 -1.32
C LYS A 133 5.67 4.37 -1.82
N GLN A 134 5.13 5.32 -1.07
CA GLN A 134 3.87 5.98 -1.41
C GLN A 134 4.07 7.48 -1.68
N GLY A 135 5.22 8.09 -1.35
CA GLY A 135 5.49 9.50 -1.64
C GLY A 135 5.04 10.47 -0.55
N PHE A 136 4.89 10.00 0.69
CA PHE A 136 4.60 10.85 1.84
C PHE A 136 5.82 11.72 2.18
N VAL A 137 5.61 13.03 2.34
CA VAL A 137 6.66 13.96 2.79
C VAL A 137 6.32 14.41 4.21
N PRO A 138 7.05 13.98 5.26
CA PRO A 138 6.70 14.29 6.64
C PRO A 138 6.50 15.79 6.90
N ILE A 139 5.57 16.10 7.81
CA ILE A 139 5.26 17.49 8.18
C ILE A 139 6.53 18.19 8.66
N GLY A 140 6.78 19.38 8.12
CA GLY A 140 7.97 20.19 8.40
C GLY A 140 9.16 19.90 7.47
N VAL A 141 9.09 18.88 6.61
CA VAL A 141 10.10 18.61 5.59
C VAL A 141 9.72 19.33 4.29
N ASP A 142 10.60 20.20 3.79
CA ASP A 142 10.44 20.99 2.55
C ASP A 142 9.07 21.68 2.40
N GLY A 143 8.58 22.25 3.49
CA GLY A 143 7.30 22.97 3.50
C GLY A 143 6.07 22.07 3.46
N SER A 144 6.21 20.75 3.66
CA SER A 144 5.06 19.86 3.81
C SER A 144 4.29 20.22 5.08
N GLU A 145 3.02 20.59 4.90
CA GLU A 145 2.10 20.89 6.01
C GLU A 145 1.13 19.73 6.30
N LYS A 146 0.84 18.91 5.27
CA LYS A 146 -0.20 17.86 5.31
C LYS A 146 0.34 16.43 5.20
N GLY A 147 1.61 16.26 4.84
CA GLY A 147 2.15 14.93 4.54
C GLY A 147 1.97 14.56 3.07
N TRP A 148 0.80 13.99 2.75
CA TRP A 148 0.38 13.71 1.38
C TRP A 148 0.13 15.02 0.62
N GLN A 149 0.70 15.15 -0.58
CA GLN A 149 0.64 16.38 -1.37
C GLN A 149 -0.54 16.30 -2.36
N GLU A 150 -1.54 17.15 -2.17
CA GLU A 150 -2.80 17.13 -2.96
C GLU A 150 -2.55 17.40 -4.45
N ASP A 151 -1.58 18.24 -4.79
CA ASP A 151 -1.15 18.53 -6.17
C ASP A 151 -0.48 17.34 -6.86
N PHE A 152 0.13 16.43 -6.11
CA PHE A 152 0.63 15.17 -6.67
C PHE A 152 -0.46 14.12 -6.89
N LEU A 153 -1.50 14.13 -6.04
CA LEU A 153 -2.56 13.11 -6.05
C LEU A 153 -3.68 13.39 -7.07
N ASN A 154 -3.78 14.62 -7.58
CA ASN A 154 -4.82 15.05 -8.53
C ASN A 154 -4.32 15.08 -9.98
#